data_AF-A0A194Q6M0-F1
#
_entry.id   AF-A0A194Q6M0-F1
#
_cell.length_a   1.000
_cell.length_b   1.000
_cell.length_c   1.000
_cell.angle_alpha   90.00
_cell.angle_beta   90.00
_cell.angle_gamma   90.00
#
_symmetry.space_group_name_H-M   'P 1'
#
loop_
_entity.id
_entity.type
_entity.pdbx_description
1 polymer ?
#
loop_
_entity_poly.entity_id
_entity_poly.type
_entity_poly.pdbx_seq_one_letter_code
_entity_poly.pdbx_strand_id
1 'polypeptide(L)'
;MSTSNPAPIENGVGDDARGRSSASLWQRISLFVSIYWKSLIVVLTPLILLPIPVLNAGSDNARAYKCMYVVLIMAMYWVLELLPLPVTSMLPIVLFPTLGILDSDKTCAAYMKETNMMFMGGLMIAAGVQHSKLPKRVALWTVQVVGCSHRRLNFGLTFVTMFISMWVSNAAATTMMVPIVEAILEVLEQQGLGDVYVNKKKNALPENGKDIKPADNRNTDEESAMPSDITICYYLSIAYASTLGGCGTLVGTATNSAFKGIFDSEFPEISGSVNFFWFMAYSTPPMLLMQLLVWLSLQVTFMGLFRPKSEAAKNVNKASSGSFTTMKVIKEQYRNLGPITFHEKASGFLFILAVFLYIFRKPGFMPGWADVITTMKVKDGVTSMFIVVLMFILPMSMDFVKFFSASASYEELAASKPSSGVVTWGILKEKIPWGLLFLLGGGFALAEGSKATGLSSMIGSSLNGLHGLHPALVLLVVVLVTQFITEFTSNVAIANLILPVLANMARTLDMDPRYLMVPATLACSMAFHMPVGTPPNAIVAGVAHIPTSKMAVGGIGPKIITTLIVWGAYPTWGSLIFKAEDIIGLQTAIDTAPLTNLTLSCNATSATLSMTPYINCSTAANVVKGAFNCSYSPFKS
;
A
#
# COMPACT_ATOMS: atom_id res chain seq x y z
N MET A 1 11.72 -18.30 -17.17
CA MET A 1 11.47 -18.02 -18.60
C MET A 1 12.78 -17.55 -19.21
N SER A 2 13.13 -18.14 -20.34
CA SER A 2 14.44 -18.13 -20.99
C SER A 2 14.98 -16.74 -21.32
N THR A 3 16.23 -16.49 -20.97
CA THR A 3 17.06 -15.41 -21.49
C THR A 3 17.39 -15.70 -22.96
N SER A 4 16.75 -14.99 -23.88
CA SER A 4 17.09 -14.98 -25.30
C SER A 4 18.38 -14.18 -25.52
N ASN A 5 19.47 -14.87 -25.88
CA ASN A 5 20.63 -14.27 -26.53
C ASN A 5 20.21 -13.72 -27.90
N PRO A 6 20.69 -12.54 -28.33
CA PRO A 6 20.70 -12.22 -29.75
C PRO A 6 21.93 -12.83 -30.43
N ALA A 7 21.71 -13.44 -31.58
CA ALA A 7 22.72 -14.00 -32.48
C ALA A 7 23.65 -12.91 -33.08
N PRO A 8 24.87 -13.26 -33.51
CA PRO A 8 25.80 -12.29 -34.08
C PRO A 8 25.43 -11.96 -35.54
N ILE A 9 25.43 -10.67 -35.87
CA ILE A 9 25.33 -10.19 -37.25
C ILE A 9 26.74 -10.26 -37.84
N GLU A 10 26.98 -11.24 -38.72
CA GLU A 10 28.10 -11.18 -39.66
C GLU A 10 27.78 -10.11 -40.71
N ASN A 11 28.59 -9.05 -40.74
CA ASN A 11 28.72 -8.18 -41.91
C ASN A 11 30.20 -7.89 -42.13
N GLY A 12 30.61 -8.09 -43.40
CA GLY A 12 32.00 -8.18 -43.83
C GLY A 12 32.86 -6.98 -43.47
N VAL A 13 34.07 -7.29 -43.01
CA VAL A 13 35.14 -6.31 -42.81
C VAL A 13 35.97 -6.26 -44.09
N GLY A 14 35.66 -5.27 -44.92
CA GLY A 14 36.66 -4.69 -45.82
C GLY A 14 37.60 -3.83 -44.98
N ASP A 15 38.90 -4.01 -45.21
CA ASP A 15 39.98 -3.18 -44.69
C ASP A 15 39.70 -1.70 -44.94
N ASP A 16 39.47 -0.94 -43.88
CA ASP A 16 39.60 0.51 -43.90
C ASP A 16 40.07 0.98 -42.51
N ALA A 17 41.37 1.27 -42.43
CA ALA A 17 42.02 1.81 -41.25
C ALA A 17 41.35 3.13 -40.83
N ARG A 18 40.61 3.14 -39.71
CA ARG A 18 40.13 4.36 -39.04
C ARG A 18 40.40 4.28 -37.54
N GLY A 19 41.08 5.29 -37.03
CA GLY A 19 41.65 5.33 -35.69
C GLY A 19 40.67 5.04 -34.57
N ARG A 20 41.04 4.09 -33.68
CA ARG A 20 40.48 3.99 -32.34
C ARG A 20 40.87 5.25 -31.58
N SER A 21 40.01 6.26 -31.59
CA SER A 21 40.08 7.36 -30.63
C SER A 21 40.13 6.75 -29.23
N SER A 22 41.28 6.88 -28.56
CA SER A 22 41.39 6.50 -27.15
C SER A 22 40.49 7.46 -26.38
N ALA A 23 39.31 7.00 -25.96
CA ALA A 23 38.40 7.80 -25.16
C ALA A 23 39.19 8.47 -24.02
N SER A 24 39.03 9.79 -23.88
CA SER A 24 39.78 10.56 -22.89
C SER A 24 39.50 10.02 -21.49
N LEU A 25 40.43 10.23 -20.55
CA LEU A 25 40.27 9.76 -19.17
C LEU A 25 38.95 10.29 -18.56
N TRP A 26 38.56 11.51 -18.92
CA TRP A 26 37.28 12.12 -18.56
C TRP A 26 36.07 11.43 -19.20
N GLN A 27 36.14 11.04 -20.47
CA GLN A 27 35.08 10.27 -21.13
C GLN A 27 34.93 8.87 -20.51
N ARG A 28 36.04 8.23 -20.14
CA ARG A 28 36.01 6.92 -19.45
C ARG A 28 35.42 7.02 -18.05
N ILE A 29 35.81 8.04 -17.28
CA ILE A 29 35.24 8.30 -15.94
C ILE A 29 33.76 8.65 -16.05
N SER A 30 33.38 9.52 -16.98
CA SER A 30 31.97 9.90 -17.18
C SER A 30 31.13 8.70 -17.59
N LEU A 31 31.63 7.85 -18.49
CA LEU A 31 30.97 6.60 -18.88
C LEU A 31 30.88 5.62 -17.69
N PHE A 32 31.96 5.47 -16.92
CA PHE A 32 31.96 4.63 -15.73
C PHE A 32 30.94 5.11 -14.69
N VAL A 33 30.91 6.41 -14.39
CA VAL A 33 29.92 6.98 -13.46
C VAL A 33 28.51 6.81 -14.00
N SER A 34 28.26 7.06 -15.28
CA SER A 34 26.94 6.88 -15.88
C SER A 34 26.42 5.45 -15.84
N ILE A 35 27.30 4.44 -15.92
CA ILE A 35 26.93 3.03 -15.88
C ILE A 35 26.79 2.53 -14.43
N TYR A 36 27.73 2.89 -13.56
CA TYR A 36 27.84 2.35 -12.19
C TYR A 36 27.32 3.30 -11.11
N TRP A 37 26.57 4.35 -11.47
CA TRP A 37 26.08 5.37 -10.53
C TRP A 37 25.36 4.76 -9.32
N LYS A 38 24.51 3.73 -9.51
CA LYS A 38 23.83 3.05 -8.40
C LYS A 38 24.82 2.40 -7.43
N SER A 39 25.75 1.59 -7.95
CA SER A 39 26.76 0.91 -7.14
C SER A 39 27.69 1.90 -6.43
N LEU A 40 28.04 3.00 -7.09
CA LEU A 40 28.80 4.08 -6.50
C LEU A 40 28.05 4.70 -5.32
N ILE A 41 26.76 5.05 -5.48
CA ILE A 41 25.98 5.61 -4.37
C ILE A 41 25.82 4.59 -3.24
N VAL A 42 25.62 3.30 -3.52
CA VAL A 42 25.55 2.27 -2.47
C VAL A 42 26.82 2.29 -1.61
N VAL A 43 28.00 2.37 -2.21
CA VAL A 43 29.27 2.39 -1.45
C VAL A 43 29.53 3.75 -0.80
N LEU A 44 29.24 4.85 -1.51
CA LEU A 44 29.54 6.20 -1.06
C LEU A 44 28.59 6.67 0.06
N THR A 45 27.31 6.32 0.04
CA THR A 45 26.34 6.80 1.04
C THR A 45 26.73 6.43 2.48
N PRO A 46 27.07 5.17 2.82
CA PRO A 46 27.54 4.82 4.15
C PRO A 46 28.84 5.52 4.55
N LEU A 47 29.75 5.78 3.60
CA LEU A 47 31.03 6.47 3.84
C LEU A 47 30.81 7.96 4.13
N ILE A 48 29.95 8.62 3.35
CA ILE A 48 29.60 10.04 3.51
C ILE A 48 28.86 10.27 4.83
N LEU A 49 28.00 9.33 5.25
CA LEU A 49 27.23 9.44 6.49
C LEU A 49 28.01 8.96 7.74
N LEU A 50 29.16 8.30 7.57
CA LEU A 50 29.98 7.76 8.67
C LEU A 50 30.41 8.80 9.73
N PRO A 51 30.67 10.09 9.39
CA PRO A 51 30.96 11.10 10.39
C PRO A 51 29.87 11.29 11.44
N ILE A 52 28.59 11.01 11.12
CA ILE A 52 27.46 11.18 12.05
C ILE A 52 27.64 10.36 13.34
N PRO A 53 27.80 9.03 13.29
CA PRO A 53 28.02 8.24 14.50
C PRO A 53 29.41 8.40 15.10
N VAL A 54 30.45 8.73 14.29
CA VAL A 54 31.84 8.83 14.77
C VAL A 54 32.07 10.12 15.56
N LEU A 55 31.63 11.26 15.04
CA LEU A 55 31.83 12.56 15.70
C LEU A 55 30.99 12.70 16.97
N ASN A 56 29.82 12.05 17.03
CA ASN A 56 28.93 12.09 18.19
C ASN A 56 29.10 10.87 19.11
N ALA A 57 30.19 10.10 18.98
CA ALA A 57 30.39 8.89 19.78
C ALA A 57 30.52 9.16 21.30
N GLY A 58 30.99 10.34 21.69
CA GLY A 58 31.09 10.78 23.09
C GLY A 58 29.88 11.53 23.65
N SER A 59 28.80 11.67 22.87
CA SER A 59 27.56 12.33 23.31
C SER A 59 26.68 11.37 24.11
N ASP A 60 25.90 11.89 25.06
CA ASP A 60 24.85 11.14 25.76
C ASP A 60 23.84 10.49 24.77
N ASN A 61 23.65 11.09 23.59
CA ASN A 61 22.77 10.62 22.53
C ASN A 61 23.49 9.75 21.48
N ALA A 62 24.67 9.20 21.76
CA ALA A 62 25.45 8.43 20.80
C ALA A 62 24.66 7.28 20.15
N ARG A 63 23.78 6.60 20.90
CA ARG A 63 22.91 5.54 20.36
C ARG A 63 21.89 6.07 19.35
N ALA A 64 21.35 7.26 19.56
CA ALA A 64 20.41 7.89 18.64
C ALA A 64 21.09 8.28 17.32
N TYR A 65 22.32 8.82 17.35
CA TYR A 65 23.07 9.14 16.14
C TYR A 65 23.44 7.90 15.32
N LYS A 66 23.76 6.78 15.98
CA LYS A 66 23.94 5.49 15.30
C LYS A 66 22.66 4.98 14.65
N CYS A 67 21.51 5.14 15.31
CA CYS A 67 20.22 4.81 14.71
C CYS A 67 19.91 5.72 13.52
N MET A 68 20.16 7.03 13.64
CA MET A 68 19.98 8.01 12.57
C MET A 68 20.82 7.67 11.34
N TYR A 69 22.06 7.22 11.53
CA TYR A 69 22.92 6.74 10.46
C TYR A 69 22.25 5.62 9.63
N VAL A 70 21.69 4.62 10.30
CA VAL A 70 20.99 3.51 9.62
C VAL A 70 19.72 4.00 8.91
N VAL A 71 18.93 4.84 9.59
CA VAL A 71 17.70 5.44 9.00
C VAL A 71 18.02 6.22 7.73
N LEU A 72 19.08 7.04 7.72
CA LEU A 72 19.48 7.84 6.56
C LEU A 72 19.99 6.97 5.40
N ILE A 73 20.77 5.92 5.67
CA ILE A 73 21.20 4.96 4.64
C ILE A 73 19.97 4.29 4.02
N MET A 74 19.06 3.78 4.85
CA MET A 74 17.85 3.12 4.38
C MET A 74 16.96 4.09 3.60
N ALA A 75 16.82 5.33 4.05
CA ALA A 75 16.05 6.36 3.35
C ALA A 75 16.60 6.61 1.94
N MET A 76 17.92 6.82 1.82
CA MET A 76 18.56 7.00 0.51
C MET A 76 18.39 5.78 -0.39
N TYR A 77 18.56 4.57 0.15
CA TYR A 77 18.46 3.33 -0.62
C TYR A 77 17.02 3.03 -1.06
N TRP A 78 16.03 3.34 -0.24
CA TRP A 78 14.62 3.19 -0.57
C TRP A 78 14.14 4.25 -1.57
N VAL A 79 14.52 5.52 -1.41
CA VAL A 79 14.10 6.61 -2.31
C VAL A 79 14.70 6.44 -3.70
N LEU A 80 15.98 6.07 -3.79
CA LEU A 80 16.69 5.89 -5.07
C LEU A 80 16.61 4.45 -5.61
N GLU A 81 15.95 3.54 -4.90
CA GLU A 81 15.85 2.10 -5.24
C GLU A 81 17.21 1.51 -5.68
N LEU A 82 18.24 1.75 -4.86
CA LEU A 82 19.61 1.33 -5.17
C LEU A 82 19.80 -0.18 -5.03
N LEU A 83 19.05 -0.79 -4.12
CA LEU A 83 18.95 -2.23 -3.89
C LEU A 83 17.47 -2.63 -3.93
N PRO A 84 17.15 -3.92 -4.17
CA PRO A 84 15.79 -4.40 -4.04
C PRO A 84 15.22 -4.03 -2.66
N LEU A 85 14.00 -3.48 -2.62
CA LEU A 85 13.37 -2.99 -1.39
C LEU A 85 13.47 -3.98 -0.21
N PRO A 86 13.25 -5.31 -0.39
CA PRO A 86 13.40 -6.27 0.70
C PRO A 86 14.82 -6.36 1.26
N VAL A 87 15.85 -6.23 0.41
CA VAL A 87 17.26 -6.32 0.81
C VAL A 87 17.66 -5.09 1.62
N THR A 88 17.26 -3.89 1.18
CA THR A 88 17.44 -2.67 1.98
C THR A 88 16.77 -2.82 3.34
N SER A 89 15.58 -3.40 3.38
CA SER A 89 14.86 -3.62 4.63
C SER A 89 15.47 -4.66 5.54
N MET A 90 16.42 -5.48 5.09
CA MET A 90 17.18 -6.41 5.94
C MET A 90 18.39 -5.76 6.61
N LEU A 91 18.79 -4.54 6.21
CA LEU A 91 19.93 -3.83 6.80
C LEU A 91 19.87 -3.71 8.34
N PRO A 92 18.71 -3.43 8.99
CA PRO A 92 18.64 -3.38 10.45
C PRO A 92 19.08 -4.68 11.13
N ILE A 93 18.81 -5.86 10.52
CA ILE A 93 19.18 -7.18 11.08
C ILE A 93 20.69 -7.25 11.33
N VAL A 94 21.49 -6.65 10.45
CA VAL A 94 22.95 -6.61 10.56
C VAL A 94 23.40 -5.39 11.34
N LEU A 95 22.94 -4.20 10.96
CA LEU A 95 23.48 -2.94 11.47
C LEU A 95 23.08 -2.66 12.91
N PHE A 96 21.86 -3.01 13.34
CA PHE A 96 21.43 -2.68 14.70
C PHE A 96 22.22 -3.39 15.80
N PRO A 97 22.45 -4.73 15.72
CA PRO A 97 23.27 -5.41 16.70
C PRO A 97 24.73 -4.95 16.66
N THR A 98 25.31 -4.78 15.46
CA THR A 98 26.72 -4.38 15.32
C THR A 98 27.00 -2.97 15.85
N LEU A 99 26.03 -2.06 15.77
CA LEU A 99 26.17 -0.67 16.25
C LEU A 99 25.74 -0.50 17.72
N GLY A 100 25.15 -1.52 18.35
CA GLY A 100 24.64 -1.45 19.72
C GLY A 100 23.32 -0.67 19.85
N ILE A 101 22.48 -0.71 18.81
CA ILE A 101 21.16 -0.06 18.78
C ILE A 101 20.13 -0.97 19.47
N LEU A 102 19.92 -2.17 18.92
CA LEU A 102 19.06 -3.23 19.42
C LEU A 102 19.79 -4.57 19.35
N ASP A 103 19.47 -5.49 20.25
CA ASP A 103 19.96 -6.87 20.21
C ASP A 103 19.36 -7.66 19.04
N SER A 104 20.01 -8.75 18.66
CA SER A 104 19.61 -9.59 17.53
C SER A 104 18.20 -10.15 17.68
N ASP A 105 17.82 -10.59 18.88
CA ASP A 105 16.51 -11.19 19.15
C ASP A 105 15.40 -10.16 19.01
N LYS A 106 15.53 -8.99 19.64
CA LYS A 106 14.56 -7.90 19.47
C LYS A 106 14.49 -7.39 18.03
N THR A 107 15.62 -7.30 17.35
CA THR A 107 15.67 -6.88 15.95
C THR A 107 14.91 -7.86 15.05
N CYS A 108 15.14 -9.16 15.20
CA CYS A 108 14.43 -10.19 14.42
C CYS A 108 12.94 -10.28 14.79
N ALA A 109 12.59 -10.13 16.08
CA ALA A 109 11.21 -10.11 16.53
C ALA A 109 10.40 -8.98 15.88
N ALA A 110 11.04 -7.85 15.53
CA ALA A 110 10.38 -6.77 14.80
C ALA A 110 9.86 -7.18 13.41
N TYR A 111 10.47 -8.17 12.75
CA TYR A 111 10.03 -8.67 11.44
C TYR A 111 8.86 -9.64 11.53
N MET A 112 8.69 -10.30 12.67
CA MET A 112 7.62 -11.28 12.92
C MET A 112 6.49 -10.71 13.79
N LYS A 113 6.29 -9.38 13.77
CA LYS A 113 5.16 -8.74 14.43
C LYS A 113 3.84 -9.28 13.88
N GLU A 114 2.83 -9.35 14.74
CA GLU A 114 1.51 -9.88 14.40
C GLU A 114 0.86 -9.17 13.20
N THR A 115 1.11 -7.87 13.01
CA THR A 115 0.60 -7.13 11.84
C THR A 115 1.15 -7.67 10.53
N ASN A 116 2.40 -8.15 10.50
CA ASN A 116 2.95 -8.84 9.33
C ASN A 116 2.25 -10.18 9.09
N MET A 117 1.91 -10.93 10.14
CA MET A 117 1.13 -12.15 10.01
C MET A 117 -0.28 -11.87 9.46
N MET A 118 -0.93 -10.80 9.94
CA MET A 118 -2.22 -10.36 9.40
C MET A 118 -2.15 -10.05 7.90
N PHE A 119 -1.16 -9.24 7.50
CA PHE A 119 -0.98 -8.85 6.11
C PHE A 119 -0.68 -10.05 5.21
N MET A 120 0.26 -10.91 5.62
CA MET A 120 0.63 -12.11 4.87
C MET A 120 -0.55 -13.08 4.75
N GLY A 121 -1.29 -13.32 5.84
CA GLY A 121 -2.49 -14.15 5.80
C GLY A 121 -3.57 -13.57 4.89
N GLY A 122 -3.74 -12.24 4.89
CA GLY A 122 -4.61 -11.55 3.94
C GLY A 122 -4.23 -11.79 2.48
N LEU A 123 -2.93 -11.70 2.14
CA LEU A 123 -2.43 -12.02 0.80
C LEU A 123 -2.63 -13.50 0.43
N MET A 124 -2.46 -14.42 1.39
CA MET A 124 -2.70 -15.85 1.19
C MET A 124 -4.18 -16.13 0.89
N ILE A 125 -5.11 -15.51 1.65
CA ILE A 125 -6.55 -15.61 1.42
C ILE A 125 -6.90 -15.06 0.03
N ALA A 126 -6.40 -13.87 -0.29
CA ALA A 126 -6.60 -13.23 -1.58
C ALA A 126 -6.11 -14.11 -2.75
N ALA A 127 -4.93 -14.70 -2.64
CA ALA A 127 -4.36 -15.59 -3.65
C ALA A 127 -5.23 -16.85 -3.84
N GLY A 128 -5.76 -17.42 -2.75
CA GLY A 128 -6.68 -18.55 -2.82
C GLY A 128 -7.99 -18.23 -3.50
N VAL A 129 -8.60 -17.10 -3.14
CA VAL A 129 -9.84 -16.62 -3.77
C VAL A 129 -9.62 -16.33 -5.25
N GLN A 130 -8.48 -15.72 -5.61
CA GLN A 130 -8.11 -15.47 -7.01
C GLN A 130 -7.99 -16.77 -7.82
N HIS A 131 -7.42 -17.83 -7.22
CA HIS A 131 -7.28 -19.13 -7.87
C HIS A 131 -8.62 -19.79 -8.22
N SER A 132 -9.67 -19.49 -7.45
CA SER A 132 -11.03 -20.03 -7.68
C SER A 132 -11.76 -19.45 -8.89
N LYS A 133 -11.20 -18.45 -9.60
CA LYS A 133 -11.87 -17.67 -10.68
C LYS A 133 -13.10 -16.87 -10.22
N LEU A 134 -13.47 -16.93 -8.94
CA LEU A 134 -14.61 -16.21 -8.36
C LEU A 134 -14.56 -14.70 -8.64
N PRO A 135 -13.43 -13.97 -8.48
CA PRO A 135 -13.38 -12.54 -8.78
C PRO A 135 -13.75 -12.21 -10.24
N LYS A 136 -13.34 -13.05 -11.20
CA LYS A 136 -13.68 -12.89 -12.62
C LYS A 136 -15.18 -13.05 -12.86
N ARG A 137 -15.82 -14.02 -12.19
CA ARG A 137 -17.27 -14.22 -12.28
C ARG A 137 -18.04 -13.02 -11.71
N VAL A 138 -17.62 -12.52 -10.55
CA VAL A 138 -18.22 -11.34 -9.92
C VAL A 138 -18.09 -10.12 -10.83
N ALA A 139 -16.91 -9.89 -11.41
CA ALA A 139 -16.67 -8.77 -12.31
C ALA A 139 -17.60 -8.79 -13.55
N LEU A 140 -17.67 -9.92 -14.24
CA LEU A 140 -18.54 -10.06 -15.42
C LEU A 140 -20.02 -9.92 -15.06
N TRP A 141 -20.45 -10.48 -13.92
CA TRP A 141 -21.83 -10.35 -13.45
C TRP A 141 -22.19 -8.89 -13.13
N THR A 142 -21.34 -8.16 -12.41
CA THR A 142 -21.61 -6.75 -12.09
C THR A 142 -21.74 -5.89 -13.35
N VAL A 143 -20.90 -6.15 -14.35
CA VAL A 143 -20.99 -5.42 -15.63
C VAL A 143 -22.33 -5.71 -16.35
N GLN A 144 -22.83 -6.95 -16.29
CA GLN A 144 -24.15 -7.29 -16.84
C GLN A 144 -25.29 -6.52 -16.16
N VAL A 145 -25.16 -6.22 -14.87
CA VAL A 145 -26.17 -5.49 -14.07
C VAL A 145 -26.13 -3.98 -14.36
N VAL A 146 -24.93 -3.38 -14.44
CA VAL A 146 -24.77 -1.92 -14.61
C VAL A 146 -25.13 -1.46 -16.03
N GLY A 147 -24.93 -2.32 -17.03
CA GLY A 147 -25.29 -2.08 -18.44
C GLY A 147 -24.13 -1.61 -19.31
N CYS A 148 -24.37 -1.54 -20.63
CA CYS A 148 -23.31 -1.45 -21.65
C CYS A 148 -23.14 -0.08 -22.32
N SER A 149 -23.71 1.00 -21.76
CA SER A 149 -23.28 2.36 -22.15
C SER A 149 -21.83 2.56 -21.70
N HIS A 150 -20.99 3.22 -22.50
CA HIS A 150 -19.57 3.40 -22.18
C HIS A 150 -19.32 3.98 -20.77
N ARG A 151 -20.12 4.98 -20.38
CA ARG A 151 -20.00 5.61 -19.06
C ARG A 151 -20.43 4.67 -17.93
N ARG A 152 -21.52 3.92 -18.13
CA ARG A 152 -22.03 2.94 -17.16
C ARG A 152 -21.08 1.73 -17.05
N LEU A 153 -20.56 1.27 -18.18
CA LEU A 153 -19.61 0.18 -18.29
C LEU A 153 -18.30 0.53 -17.58
N ASN A 154 -17.74 1.71 -17.86
CA ASN A 154 -16.56 2.22 -17.16
C ASN A 154 -16.82 2.34 -15.65
N PHE A 155 -17.98 2.86 -15.23
CA PHE A 155 -18.35 2.93 -13.81
C PHE A 155 -18.40 1.55 -13.16
N GLY A 156 -19.06 0.57 -13.80
CA GLY A 156 -19.15 -0.81 -13.29
C GLY A 156 -17.78 -1.45 -13.14
N LEU A 157 -16.90 -1.33 -14.14
CA LEU A 157 -15.53 -1.85 -14.08
C LEU A 157 -14.71 -1.16 -12.98
N THR A 158 -14.83 0.16 -12.85
CA THR A 158 -14.16 0.96 -11.82
C THR A 158 -14.59 0.52 -10.42
N PHE A 159 -15.89 0.42 -10.18
CA PHE A 159 -16.44 0.04 -8.88
C PHE A 159 -16.04 -1.39 -8.48
N VAL A 160 -16.11 -2.35 -9.42
CA VAL A 160 -15.64 -3.72 -9.17
C VAL A 160 -14.15 -3.74 -8.87
N THR A 161 -13.34 -2.99 -9.62
CA THR A 161 -11.88 -2.95 -9.41
C THR A 161 -11.55 -2.44 -8.02
N MET A 162 -12.20 -1.35 -7.59
CA MET A 162 -12.09 -0.81 -6.24
C MET A 162 -12.47 -1.85 -5.19
N PHE A 163 -13.62 -2.51 -5.35
CA PHE A 163 -14.08 -3.52 -4.42
C PHE A 163 -13.13 -4.72 -4.32
N ILE A 164 -12.62 -5.24 -5.44
CA ILE A 164 -11.64 -6.33 -5.45
C ILE A 164 -10.36 -5.88 -4.72
N SER A 165 -9.90 -4.66 -4.98
CA SER A 165 -8.66 -4.14 -4.41
C SER A 165 -8.73 -3.83 -2.91
N MET A 166 -9.93 -3.78 -2.31
CA MET A 166 -10.08 -3.74 -0.85
C MET A 166 -9.51 -4.98 -0.17
N TRP A 167 -9.40 -6.10 -0.89
CA TRP A 167 -9.10 -7.41 -0.34
C TRP A 167 -7.89 -8.08 -0.98
N VAL A 168 -7.59 -7.70 -2.21
CA VAL A 168 -6.49 -8.21 -3.02
C VAL A 168 -5.51 -7.05 -3.25
N SER A 169 -4.20 -7.34 -3.34
CA SER A 169 -3.20 -6.31 -3.63
C SER A 169 -3.55 -5.53 -4.91
N ASN A 170 -3.29 -4.22 -4.91
CA ASN A 170 -3.59 -3.32 -6.03
C ASN A 170 -3.09 -3.87 -7.39
N ALA A 171 -1.83 -4.33 -7.45
CA ALA A 171 -1.23 -4.89 -8.66
C ALA A 171 -2.03 -6.08 -9.21
N ALA A 172 -2.38 -7.05 -8.35
CA ALA A 172 -3.13 -8.22 -8.75
C ALA A 172 -4.57 -7.88 -9.16
N ALA A 173 -5.21 -6.92 -8.51
CA ALA A 173 -6.53 -6.42 -8.92
C ALA A 173 -6.48 -5.80 -10.32
N THR A 174 -5.48 -4.96 -10.62
CA THR A 174 -5.28 -4.39 -11.96
C THR A 174 -5.00 -5.46 -13.00
N THR A 175 -4.06 -6.39 -12.75
CA THR A 175 -3.72 -7.48 -13.68
C THR A 175 -4.94 -8.36 -13.99
N MET A 176 -5.85 -8.55 -13.05
CA MET A 176 -7.10 -9.29 -13.30
C MET A 176 -8.08 -8.54 -14.20
N MET A 177 -8.14 -7.21 -14.08
CA MET A 177 -9.09 -6.38 -14.82
C MET A 177 -8.60 -6.01 -16.22
N VAL A 178 -7.28 -5.95 -16.43
CA VAL A 178 -6.69 -5.62 -17.75
C VAL A 178 -7.22 -6.51 -18.87
N PRO A 179 -7.16 -7.86 -18.81
CA PRO A 179 -7.68 -8.71 -19.89
C PRO A 179 -9.19 -8.55 -20.13
N ILE A 180 -9.93 -8.17 -19.10
CA ILE A 180 -11.37 -7.90 -19.22
C ILE A 180 -11.61 -6.60 -19.98
N VAL A 181 -10.83 -5.56 -19.66
CA VAL A 181 -10.86 -4.27 -20.37
C VAL A 181 -10.40 -4.44 -21.82
N GLU A 182 -9.31 -5.16 -22.07
CA GLU A 182 -8.82 -5.49 -23.42
C GLU A 182 -9.92 -6.15 -24.25
N ALA A 183 -10.49 -7.25 -23.76
CA ALA A 183 -11.55 -7.97 -24.48
C ALA A 183 -12.78 -7.09 -24.74
N ILE A 184 -13.09 -6.14 -23.86
CA ILE A 184 -14.19 -5.18 -24.08
C ILE A 184 -13.82 -4.17 -25.17
N LEU A 185 -12.60 -3.62 -25.13
CA LEU A 185 -12.13 -2.62 -26.09
C LEU A 185 -11.99 -3.20 -27.51
N GLU A 186 -11.47 -4.41 -27.65
CA GLU A 186 -11.38 -5.10 -28.95
C GLU A 186 -12.75 -5.31 -29.60
N VAL A 187 -13.75 -5.68 -28.80
CA VAL A 187 -15.14 -5.85 -29.28
C VAL A 187 -15.72 -4.51 -29.72
N LEU A 188 -15.36 -3.41 -29.07
CA LEU A 188 -15.81 -2.07 -29.46
C LEU A 188 -15.19 -1.63 -30.80
N GLU A 189 -13.91 -1.94 -31.02
CA GLU A 189 -13.21 -1.62 -32.27
C GLU A 189 -13.71 -2.44 -33.46
N GLN A 190 -13.93 -3.76 -33.29
CA GLN A 190 -14.47 -4.63 -34.34
C GLN A 190 -15.84 -4.16 -34.87
N GLN A 191 -16.57 -3.38 -34.08
CA GLN A 191 -17.88 -2.85 -34.45
C GLN A 191 -17.82 -1.44 -35.04
N GLY A 192 -16.62 -0.86 -35.19
CA GLY A 192 -16.43 0.52 -35.65
C GLY A 192 -16.99 1.56 -34.66
N LEU A 193 -17.13 1.19 -33.38
CA LEU A 193 -17.70 2.03 -32.33
C LEU A 193 -16.64 2.85 -31.58
N GLY A 194 -15.38 2.75 -31.99
CA GLY A 194 -14.28 3.55 -31.49
C GLY A 194 -12.97 2.82 -31.73
N ASP A 195 -11.99 3.52 -32.31
CA ASP A 195 -10.67 2.93 -32.53
C ASP A 195 -9.97 2.74 -31.17
N VAL A 196 -9.43 1.54 -30.90
CA VAL A 196 -8.63 1.34 -29.68
C VAL A 196 -7.36 2.18 -29.78
N TYR A 197 -6.78 2.24 -30.99
CA TYR A 197 -5.61 3.01 -31.33
C TYR A 197 -5.86 3.97 -32.50
N VAL A 198 -5.56 5.25 -32.31
CA VAL A 198 -5.71 6.30 -33.33
C VAL A 198 -4.39 6.46 -34.08
N ASN A 199 -4.40 6.10 -35.36
CA ASN A 199 -3.29 6.39 -36.27
C ASN A 199 -3.44 7.81 -36.86
N LYS A 200 -2.58 8.75 -36.44
CA LYS A 200 -2.61 10.17 -36.85
C LYS A 200 -2.61 10.39 -38.37
N LYS A 201 -2.07 9.47 -39.18
CA LYS A 201 -1.99 9.60 -40.65
C LYS A 201 -3.24 9.17 -41.42
N LYS A 202 -4.17 8.39 -40.84
CA LYS A 202 -5.35 7.88 -41.56
C LYS A 202 -6.55 8.84 -41.57
N ASN A 203 -6.57 9.81 -40.64
CA ASN A 203 -7.68 10.76 -40.44
C ASN A 203 -7.36 12.20 -40.88
N ALA A 204 -6.21 12.46 -41.50
CA ALA A 204 -6.01 13.71 -42.22
C ALA A 204 -6.85 13.66 -43.51
N LEU A 205 -8.09 14.14 -43.43
CA LEU A 205 -8.84 14.53 -44.63
C LEU A 205 -7.98 15.51 -45.44
N PRO A 206 -7.91 15.38 -46.77
CA PRO A 206 -7.24 16.38 -47.60
C PRO A 206 -8.06 17.67 -47.56
N GLU A 207 -7.67 18.62 -46.71
CA GLU A 207 -8.10 20.00 -46.87
C GLU A 207 -7.39 20.56 -48.11
N ASN A 208 -8.20 20.86 -49.12
CA ASN A 208 -7.87 21.36 -50.45
C ASN A 208 -7.23 20.36 -51.40
N GLY A 209 -7.97 20.03 -52.47
CA GLY A 209 -7.60 19.17 -53.58
C GLY A 209 -6.35 19.62 -54.34
N LYS A 210 -5.18 19.41 -53.74
CA LYS A 210 -3.91 19.29 -54.44
C LYS A 210 -3.41 17.87 -54.27
N ASP A 211 -3.20 17.22 -55.40
CA ASP A 211 -2.66 15.88 -55.50
C ASP A 211 -1.38 15.75 -54.68
N ILE A 212 -1.43 14.95 -53.61
CA ILE A 212 -0.25 14.57 -52.85
C ILE A 212 0.47 13.54 -53.72
N LYS A 213 1.58 13.96 -54.33
CA LYS A 213 2.52 13.04 -54.99
C LYS A 213 2.91 11.93 -54.00
N PRO A 214 3.03 10.67 -54.44
CA PRO A 214 3.45 9.58 -53.56
C PRO A 214 4.84 9.91 -53.01
N ALA A 215 4.91 10.15 -51.70
CA ALA A 215 6.16 10.38 -51.01
C ALA A 215 6.97 9.07 -50.99
N ASP A 216 8.25 9.23 -51.30
CA ASP A 216 9.24 8.19 -51.51
C ASP A 216 9.38 7.25 -50.29
N ASN A 217 9.60 5.98 -50.61
CA ASN A 217 9.33 4.82 -49.77
C ASN A 217 10.55 4.43 -48.92
N ARG A 218 11.14 5.37 -48.18
CA ARG A 218 12.34 5.10 -47.36
C ARG A 218 12.28 5.85 -46.03
N ASN A 219 12.20 5.08 -44.94
CA ASN A 219 12.20 5.46 -43.52
C ASN A 219 10.84 5.88 -42.95
N THR A 220 9.86 4.98 -42.96
CA THR A 220 8.80 4.98 -41.94
C THR A 220 9.29 4.19 -40.74
N ASP A 221 9.91 4.87 -39.77
CA ASP A 221 9.85 4.37 -38.40
C ASP A 221 8.36 4.18 -38.07
N GLU A 222 7.98 2.96 -37.67
CA GLU A 222 6.62 2.61 -37.27
C GLU A 222 6.19 3.55 -36.14
N GLU A 223 5.54 4.64 -36.50
CA GLU A 223 5.03 5.65 -35.57
C GLU A 223 3.93 4.96 -34.74
N SER A 224 4.28 4.52 -33.53
CA SER A 224 3.45 3.69 -32.66
C SER A 224 2.03 4.25 -32.55
N ALA A 225 1.03 3.44 -32.90
CA ALA A 225 -0.37 3.83 -32.84
C ALA A 225 -0.71 4.29 -31.40
N MET A 226 -1.21 5.51 -31.23
CA MET A 226 -1.50 6.05 -29.90
C MET A 226 -2.87 5.56 -29.41
N PRO A 227 -3.01 5.18 -28.14
CA PRO A 227 -4.30 4.78 -27.61
C PRO A 227 -5.30 5.94 -27.66
N SER A 228 -6.57 5.64 -27.98
CA SER A 228 -7.63 6.64 -27.97
C SER A 228 -7.92 7.16 -26.56
N ASP A 229 -8.51 8.35 -26.43
CA ASP A 229 -8.87 8.91 -25.12
C ASP A 229 -9.87 8.01 -24.35
N ILE A 230 -10.70 7.24 -25.06
CA ILE A 230 -11.61 6.25 -24.47
C ILE A 230 -10.80 5.09 -23.87
N THR A 231 -9.87 4.52 -24.64
CA THR A 231 -8.95 3.47 -24.18
C THR A 231 -8.19 3.91 -22.94
N ILE A 232 -7.57 5.09 -22.99
CA ILE A 232 -6.85 5.68 -21.85
C ILE A 232 -7.77 5.80 -20.62
N CYS A 233 -9.01 6.24 -20.80
CA CYS A 233 -9.96 6.38 -19.71
C CYS A 233 -10.30 5.03 -19.05
N TYR A 234 -10.50 3.95 -19.80
CA TYR A 234 -10.75 2.63 -19.21
C TYR A 234 -9.58 2.13 -18.38
N TYR A 235 -8.37 2.24 -18.93
CA TYR A 235 -7.15 1.80 -18.26
C TYR A 235 -6.81 2.63 -17.02
N LEU A 236 -6.87 3.96 -17.10
CA LEU A 236 -6.63 4.84 -15.95
C LEU A 236 -7.71 4.65 -14.88
N SER A 237 -8.98 4.46 -15.27
CA SER A 237 -10.07 4.20 -14.31
C SER A 237 -9.80 2.94 -13.48
N ILE A 238 -9.39 1.82 -14.08
CA ILE A 238 -9.11 0.59 -13.33
C ILE A 238 -7.83 0.71 -12.49
N ALA A 239 -6.78 1.40 -13.00
CA ALA A 239 -5.55 1.61 -12.24
C ALA A 239 -5.81 2.45 -10.98
N TYR A 240 -6.46 3.60 -11.14
CA TYR A 240 -6.75 4.48 -10.01
C TYR A 240 -7.77 3.86 -9.06
N ALA A 241 -8.73 3.09 -9.58
CA ALA A 241 -9.66 2.36 -8.73
C ALA A 241 -9.01 1.28 -7.88
N SER A 242 -8.03 0.56 -8.43
CA SER A 242 -7.27 -0.40 -7.63
C SER A 242 -6.49 0.31 -6.52
N THR A 243 -5.82 1.41 -6.83
CA THR A 243 -5.08 2.22 -5.85
C THR A 243 -5.98 2.73 -4.73
N LEU A 244 -7.14 3.31 -5.07
CA LEU A 244 -8.10 3.80 -4.06
C LEU A 244 -8.75 2.65 -3.29
N GLY A 245 -9.13 1.56 -3.96
CA GLY A 245 -9.72 0.39 -3.31
C GLY A 245 -8.83 -0.21 -2.22
N GLY A 246 -7.51 -0.27 -2.46
CA GLY A 246 -6.54 -0.71 -1.47
C GLY A 246 -6.57 0.08 -0.15
N CYS A 247 -6.98 1.35 -0.19
CA CYS A 247 -7.08 2.19 1.00
C CYS A 247 -8.22 1.80 1.95
N GLY A 248 -9.22 1.04 1.49
CA GLY A 248 -10.44 0.78 2.25
C GLY A 248 -10.26 -0.12 3.48
N THR A 249 -9.27 -1.02 3.47
CA THR A 249 -9.04 -1.99 4.57
C THR A 249 -7.57 -2.08 4.93
N LEU A 250 -7.26 -2.64 6.11
CA LEU A 250 -5.87 -2.84 6.55
C LEU A 250 -5.07 -3.80 5.65
N VAL A 251 -5.75 -4.73 4.97
CA VAL A 251 -5.14 -5.78 4.14
C VAL A 251 -4.94 -5.31 2.70
N GLY A 252 -5.76 -4.37 2.21
CA GLY A 252 -5.78 -3.97 0.80
C GLY A 252 -4.43 -3.47 0.26
N THR A 253 -3.71 -2.68 1.05
CA THR A 253 -2.36 -2.19 0.70
C THR A 253 -1.36 -2.39 1.85
N ALA A 254 -0.12 -2.68 1.47
CA ALA A 254 0.99 -2.83 2.41
C ALA A 254 1.26 -1.55 3.22
N THR A 255 0.93 -0.36 2.72
CA THR A 255 1.08 0.90 3.48
C THR A 255 0.20 0.93 4.72
N ASN A 256 -1.03 0.41 4.63
CA ASN A 256 -1.95 0.37 5.77
C ASN A 256 -1.45 -0.59 6.86
N SER A 257 -0.84 -1.70 6.43
CA SER A 257 -0.18 -2.65 7.34
C SER A 257 1.11 -2.07 7.95
N ALA A 258 1.90 -1.32 7.17
CA ALA A 258 3.05 -0.58 7.70
C ALA A 258 2.62 0.41 8.78
N PHE A 259 1.57 1.19 8.52
CA PHE A 259 0.98 2.07 9.52
C PHE A 259 0.55 1.34 10.78
N LYS A 260 -0.24 0.27 10.66
CA LYS A 260 -0.75 -0.46 11.83
C LYS A 260 0.40 -1.00 12.69
N GLY A 261 1.46 -1.53 12.08
CA GLY A 261 2.59 -2.06 12.83
C GLY A 261 3.46 -0.97 13.47
N ILE A 262 3.70 0.15 12.77
CA ILE A 262 4.42 1.30 13.34
C ILE A 262 3.61 1.93 14.47
N PHE A 263 2.32 2.18 14.25
CA PHE A 263 1.40 2.74 15.25
C PHE A 263 1.34 1.87 16.50
N ASP A 264 1.25 0.54 16.36
CA ASP A 264 1.25 -0.39 17.50
C ASP A 264 2.56 -0.39 18.30
N SER A 265 3.68 -0.09 17.63
CA SER A 265 5.01 -0.04 18.26
C SER A 265 5.23 1.28 18.99
N GLU A 266 4.82 2.37 18.34
CA GLU A 266 4.92 3.73 18.86
C GLU A 266 3.92 3.96 20.00
N PHE A 267 2.67 3.52 19.84
CA PHE A 267 1.56 3.78 20.76
C PHE A 267 0.86 2.49 21.24
N PRO A 268 1.55 1.67 22.06
CA PRO A 268 1.02 0.38 22.50
C PRO A 268 -0.26 0.51 23.35
N GLU A 269 -0.44 1.63 24.05
CA GLU A 269 -1.57 1.92 24.93
C GLU A 269 -2.89 2.06 24.16
N ILE A 270 -2.85 2.72 23.00
CA ILE A 270 -4.01 2.95 22.13
C ILE A 270 -4.03 2.01 20.92
N SER A 271 -3.16 1.00 20.89
CA SER A 271 -3.06 -0.01 19.81
C SER A 271 -4.40 -0.70 19.51
N GLY A 272 -5.27 -0.83 20.53
CA GLY A 272 -6.61 -1.40 20.39
C GLY A 272 -7.64 -0.50 19.71
N SER A 273 -7.40 0.81 19.66
CA SER A 273 -8.31 1.81 19.08
C SER A 273 -8.36 1.76 17.55
N VAL A 274 -7.28 1.31 16.91
CA VAL A 274 -7.20 1.14 15.44
C VAL A 274 -7.11 -0.33 15.12
N ASN A 275 -8.24 -1.02 15.22
CA ASN A 275 -8.38 -2.40 14.76
C ASN A 275 -8.91 -2.45 13.32
N PHE A 276 -9.02 -3.66 12.75
CA PHE A 276 -9.54 -3.84 11.40
C PHE A 276 -10.89 -3.15 11.18
N PHE A 277 -11.85 -3.31 12.10
CA PHE A 277 -13.17 -2.69 12.01
C PHE A 277 -13.09 -1.16 12.02
N TRP A 278 -12.38 -0.56 12.99
CA TRP A 278 -12.29 0.89 13.12
C TRP A 278 -11.53 1.54 11.97
N PHE A 279 -10.46 0.90 11.48
CA PHE A 279 -9.77 1.35 10.29
C PHE A 279 -10.68 1.32 9.06
N MET A 280 -11.44 0.22 8.88
CA MET A 280 -12.41 0.12 7.78
C MET A 280 -13.52 1.17 7.89
N ALA A 281 -14.05 1.40 9.10
CA ALA A 281 -15.09 2.40 9.35
C ALA A 281 -14.61 3.83 9.04
N TYR A 282 -13.34 4.13 9.33
CA TYR A 282 -12.73 5.40 8.96
C TYR A 282 -12.46 5.50 7.44
N SER A 283 -11.80 4.51 6.85
CA SER A 283 -11.23 4.61 5.50
C SER A 283 -12.24 4.35 4.37
N THR A 284 -13.24 3.48 4.59
CA THR A 284 -14.17 3.05 3.52
C THR A 284 -15.07 4.18 3.02
N PRO A 285 -15.73 5.01 3.88
CA PRO A 285 -16.60 6.06 3.38
C PRO A 285 -15.87 7.15 2.57
N PRO A 286 -14.72 7.70 3.03
CA PRO A 286 -13.91 8.60 2.21
C PRO A 286 -13.40 7.93 0.93
N MET A 287 -13.05 6.65 0.96
CA MET A 287 -12.64 5.90 -0.24
C MET A 287 -13.76 5.86 -1.29
N LEU A 288 -15.00 5.55 -0.90
CA LEU A 288 -16.15 5.54 -1.82
C LEU A 288 -16.38 6.91 -2.46
N LEU A 289 -16.28 7.97 -1.64
CA LEU A 289 -16.41 9.35 -2.13
C LEU A 289 -15.27 9.72 -3.09
N MET A 290 -14.02 9.43 -2.72
CA MET A 290 -12.85 9.64 -3.58
C MET A 290 -13.01 8.89 -4.90
N GLN A 291 -13.43 7.63 -4.86
CA GLN A 291 -13.63 6.82 -6.05
C GLN A 291 -14.66 7.43 -7.01
N LEU A 292 -15.80 7.87 -6.47
CA LEU A 292 -16.87 8.47 -7.26
C LEU A 292 -16.40 9.77 -7.93
N LEU A 293 -15.72 10.64 -7.18
CA LEU A 293 -15.23 11.91 -7.70
C LEU A 293 -14.07 11.73 -8.68
N VAL A 294 -13.17 10.77 -8.44
CA VAL A 294 -12.09 10.42 -9.37
C VAL A 294 -12.65 9.88 -10.67
N TRP A 295 -13.65 8.98 -10.59
CA TRP A 295 -14.37 8.52 -11.77
C TRP A 295 -14.98 9.70 -12.53
N LEU A 296 -15.70 10.59 -11.84
CA LEU A 296 -16.29 11.78 -12.47
C LEU A 296 -15.22 12.66 -13.14
N SER A 297 -14.09 12.89 -12.48
CA SER A 297 -12.97 13.65 -13.03
C SER A 297 -12.44 13.03 -14.33
N LEU A 298 -12.25 11.71 -14.38
CA LEU A 298 -11.79 11.02 -15.59
C LEU A 298 -12.83 11.10 -16.71
N GLN A 299 -14.12 11.02 -16.37
CA GLN A 299 -15.22 11.18 -17.33
C GLN A 299 -15.27 12.59 -17.92
N VAL A 300 -14.94 13.62 -17.14
CA VAL A 300 -14.85 15.00 -17.63
C VAL A 300 -13.63 15.20 -18.51
N THR A 301 -12.47 14.67 -18.11
CA THR A 301 -11.20 14.83 -18.84
C THR A 301 -11.20 14.09 -20.17
N PHE A 302 -11.64 12.83 -20.20
CA PHE A 302 -11.50 11.96 -21.39
C PHE A 302 -12.82 11.67 -22.13
N MET A 303 -13.97 11.65 -21.44
CA MET A 303 -15.27 11.30 -22.05
C MET A 303 -16.25 12.50 -22.20
N GLY A 304 -15.78 13.71 -21.92
CA GLY A 304 -16.51 14.96 -22.18
C GLY A 304 -17.88 15.09 -21.48
N LEU A 305 -18.05 14.53 -20.28
CA LEU A 305 -19.34 14.47 -19.56
C LEU A 305 -20.07 15.82 -19.41
N PHE A 306 -19.33 16.94 -19.28
CA PHE A 306 -19.87 18.30 -19.24
C PHE A 306 -19.53 19.15 -20.47
N ARG A 307 -19.11 18.52 -21.58
CA ARG A 307 -18.78 19.17 -22.85
C ARG A 307 -19.51 18.49 -24.01
N PRO A 308 -20.85 18.60 -24.12
CA PRO A 308 -21.66 17.86 -25.09
C PRO A 308 -21.35 18.22 -26.56
N LYS A 309 -20.76 19.39 -26.82
CA LYS A 309 -20.31 19.80 -28.17
C LYS A 309 -18.91 19.30 -28.55
N SER A 310 -18.16 18.73 -27.60
CA SER A 310 -16.80 18.21 -27.84
C SER A 310 -16.82 16.96 -28.72
N GLU A 311 -15.78 16.78 -29.52
CA GLU A 311 -15.54 15.59 -30.34
C GLU A 311 -15.54 14.30 -29.50
N ALA A 312 -14.95 14.34 -28.30
CA ALA A 312 -14.95 13.22 -27.36
C ALA A 312 -16.37 12.79 -26.93
N ALA A 313 -17.27 13.74 -26.68
CA ALA A 313 -18.65 13.44 -26.28
C ALA A 313 -19.46 12.85 -27.45
N LYS A 314 -19.23 13.33 -28.67
CA LYS A 314 -19.85 12.78 -29.89
C LYS A 314 -19.39 11.34 -30.15
N ASN A 315 -18.09 11.06 -29.97
CA ASN A 315 -17.52 9.73 -30.14
C ASN A 315 -18.10 8.73 -29.12
N VAL A 316 -18.18 9.11 -27.84
CA VAL A 316 -18.78 8.25 -26.78
C VAL A 316 -20.27 7.99 -27.00
N ASN A 317 -21.03 8.97 -27.50
CA ASN A 317 -22.45 8.80 -27.81
C ASN A 317 -22.67 7.89 -29.02
N LYS A 318 -21.86 8.05 -30.08
CA LYS A 318 -21.86 7.15 -31.25
C LYS A 318 -21.50 5.72 -30.83
N ALA A 319 -20.48 5.57 -29.99
CA ALA A 319 -20.02 4.29 -29.44
C ALA A 319 -21.07 3.57 -28.58
N SER A 320 -21.91 4.32 -27.87
CA SER A 320 -22.95 3.76 -26.98
C SER A 320 -24.11 3.08 -27.72
N SER A 321 -24.20 3.24 -29.05
CA SER A 321 -25.23 2.59 -29.89
C SER A 321 -25.05 1.06 -30.05
N GLY A 322 -23.84 0.52 -29.88
CA GLY A 322 -23.58 -0.94 -29.92
C GLY A 322 -23.59 -1.67 -28.58
N SER A 323 -24.16 -1.04 -27.55
CA SER A 323 -24.32 -1.57 -26.19
C SER A 323 -24.86 -3.01 -26.13
N PHE A 324 -25.76 -3.39 -27.06
CA PHE A 324 -26.31 -4.75 -27.13
C PHE A 324 -25.26 -5.81 -27.50
N THR A 325 -24.37 -5.51 -28.45
CA THR A 325 -23.32 -6.44 -28.90
C THR A 325 -22.25 -6.62 -27.84
N THR A 326 -21.84 -5.53 -27.16
CA THR A 326 -20.92 -5.60 -26.01
C THR A 326 -21.51 -6.48 -24.90
N MET A 327 -22.82 -6.36 -24.63
CA MET A 327 -23.51 -7.24 -23.66
C MET A 327 -23.48 -8.72 -24.09
N LYS A 328 -23.61 -9.00 -25.38
CA LYS A 328 -23.56 -10.37 -25.91
C LYS A 328 -22.21 -11.02 -25.63
N VAL A 329 -21.10 -10.31 -25.87
CA VAL A 329 -19.75 -10.84 -25.60
C VAL A 329 -19.51 -11.03 -24.11
N ILE A 330 -19.96 -10.10 -23.26
CA ILE A 330 -19.84 -10.24 -21.80
C ILE A 330 -20.63 -11.45 -21.28
N LYS A 331 -21.84 -11.68 -21.84
CA LYS A 331 -22.63 -12.88 -21.53
C LYS A 331 -21.95 -14.15 -22.00
N GLU A 332 -21.31 -14.13 -23.16
CA GLU A 332 -20.55 -15.27 -23.68
C GLU A 332 -19.32 -15.58 -22.82
N GLN A 333 -18.53 -14.56 -22.46
CA GLN A 333 -17.40 -14.69 -21.53
C GLN A 333 -17.85 -15.23 -20.16
N TYR A 334 -19.01 -14.79 -19.66
CA TYR A 334 -19.58 -15.32 -18.43
C TYR A 334 -20.01 -16.80 -18.59
N ARG A 335 -20.65 -17.14 -19.72
CA ARG A 335 -21.05 -18.52 -20.03
C ARG A 335 -19.84 -19.45 -20.19
N ASN A 336 -18.72 -18.94 -20.72
CA ASN A 336 -17.46 -19.68 -20.88
C ASN A 336 -16.79 -20.04 -19.55
N LEU A 337 -17.16 -19.39 -18.43
CA LEU A 337 -16.70 -19.80 -17.10
C LEU A 337 -17.38 -21.08 -16.60
N GLY A 338 -18.47 -21.52 -17.24
CA GLY A 338 -19.25 -22.70 -16.81
C GLY A 338 -20.06 -22.47 -15.52
N PRO A 339 -20.69 -23.52 -14.98
CA PRO A 339 -21.44 -23.43 -13.73
C PRO A 339 -20.53 -23.13 -12.53
N ILE A 340 -21.10 -22.57 -11.46
CA ILE A 340 -20.36 -22.26 -10.23
C ILE A 340 -19.81 -23.55 -9.63
N THR A 341 -18.48 -23.65 -9.56
CA THR A 341 -17.78 -24.82 -9.03
C THR A 341 -17.80 -24.86 -7.50
N PHE A 342 -17.52 -26.03 -6.91
CA PHE A 342 -17.37 -26.14 -5.45
C PHE A 342 -16.22 -25.27 -4.94
N HIS A 343 -15.11 -25.21 -5.69
CA HIS A 343 -13.97 -24.36 -5.38
C HIS A 343 -14.35 -22.87 -5.27
N GLU A 344 -15.17 -22.36 -6.19
CA GLU A 344 -15.71 -20.99 -6.13
C GLU A 344 -16.57 -20.77 -4.88
N LYS A 345 -17.46 -21.71 -4.55
CA LYS A 345 -18.31 -21.63 -3.36
C LYS A 345 -17.52 -21.68 -2.06
N ALA A 346 -16.60 -22.63 -1.93
CA ALA A 346 -15.76 -22.80 -0.75
C ALA A 346 -14.87 -21.58 -0.53
N SER A 347 -14.24 -21.06 -1.59
CA SER A 347 -13.41 -19.85 -1.51
C SER A 347 -14.24 -18.62 -1.14
N GLY A 348 -15.42 -18.46 -1.74
CA GLY A 348 -16.34 -17.37 -1.41
C GLY A 348 -16.84 -17.43 0.03
N PHE A 349 -17.18 -18.63 0.53
CA PHE A 349 -17.57 -18.85 1.91
C PHE A 349 -16.45 -18.50 2.89
N LEU A 350 -15.23 -19.01 2.66
CA LEU A 350 -14.07 -18.73 3.52
C LEU A 350 -13.71 -17.23 3.51
N PHE A 351 -13.85 -16.58 2.36
CA PHE A 351 -13.64 -15.15 2.25
C PHE A 351 -14.67 -14.35 3.06
N ILE A 352 -15.97 -14.66 2.93
CA ILE A 352 -17.02 -14.02 3.71
C ILE A 352 -16.83 -14.29 5.21
N LEU A 353 -16.45 -15.52 5.58
CA LEU A 353 -16.12 -15.89 6.96
C LEU A 353 -14.94 -15.07 7.49
N ALA A 354 -13.89 -14.85 6.69
CA ALA A 354 -12.76 -14.02 7.07
C ALA A 354 -13.19 -12.58 7.37
N VAL A 355 -13.98 -11.97 6.48
CA VAL A 355 -14.51 -10.60 6.68
C VAL A 355 -15.37 -10.52 7.93
N PHE A 356 -16.25 -11.51 8.13
CA PHE A 356 -17.08 -11.61 9.34
C PHE A 356 -16.21 -11.67 10.60
N LEU A 357 -15.22 -12.55 10.65
CA LEU A 357 -14.33 -12.68 11.79
C LEU A 357 -13.50 -11.42 12.04
N TYR A 358 -13.05 -10.70 11.00
CA TYR A 358 -12.35 -9.43 11.20
C TYR A 358 -13.25 -8.37 11.85
N ILE A 359 -14.47 -8.19 11.33
CA ILE A 359 -15.42 -7.18 11.83
C ILE A 359 -15.83 -7.49 13.28
N PHE A 360 -16.15 -8.74 13.56
CA PHE A 360 -16.67 -9.16 14.86
C PHE A 360 -15.60 -9.54 15.89
N ARG A 361 -14.31 -9.35 15.58
CA ARG A 361 -13.21 -9.61 16.54
C ARG A 361 -13.33 -8.74 17.78
N LYS A 362 -13.47 -7.44 17.58
CA LYS A 362 -13.65 -6.45 18.65
C LYS A 362 -14.37 -5.20 18.11
N PRO A 363 -15.67 -5.31 17.81
CA PRO A 363 -16.42 -4.26 17.12
C PRO A 363 -16.70 -3.02 18.01
N GLY A 364 -16.47 -3.10 19.32
CA GLY A 364 -16.58 -1.98 20.26
C GLY A 364 -17.99 -1.75 20.81
N PHE A 365 -19.06 -2.08 20.07
CA PHE A 365 -20.45 -1.96 20.54
C PHE A 365 -21.01 -3.23 21.22
N MET A 366 -20.35 -4.36 21.03
CA MET A 366 -20.68 -5.63 21.68
C MET A 366 -19.39 -6.41 21.96
N PRO A 367 -19.39 -7.34 22.94
CA PRO A 367 -18.24 -8.21 23.16
C PRO A 367 -17.92 -8.96 21.87
N GLY A 368 -16.69 -8.82 21.39
CA GLY A 368 -16.24 -9.51 20.19
C GLY A 368 -15.91 -10.97 20.49
N TRP A 369 -15.81 -11.79 19.44
CA TRP A 369 -15.49 -13.21 19.64
C TRP A 369 -14.15 -13.43 20.35
N ALA A 370 -13.21 -12.49 20.21
CA ALA A 370 -11.92 -12.55 20.90
C ALA A 370 -12.06 -12.46 22.42
N ASP A 371 -12.92 -11.55 22.90
CA ASP A 371 -13.14 -11.34 24.34
C ASP A 371 -13.97 -12.49 24.96
N VAL A 372 -14.76 -13.22 24.16
CA VAL A 372 -15.56 -14.37 24.60
C VAL A 372 -14.72 -15.66 24.74
N ILE A 373 -13.75 -15.86 23.85
CA ILE A 373 -12.97 -17.11 23.81
C ILE A 373 -11.82 -17.10 24.82
N THR A 374 -11.15 -15.96 25.02
CA THR A 374 -9.96 -15.89 25.87
C THR A 374 -9.78 -14.54 26.54
N THR A 375 -9.12 -14.54 27.69
CA THR A 375 -8.65 -13.34 28.39
C THR A 375 -7.32 -12.81 27.82
N MET A 376 -6.66 -13.59 26.96
CA MET A 376 -5.42 -13.18 26.31
C MET A 376 -5.67 -12.14 25.21
N LYS A 377 -4.68 -11.28 24.97
CA LYS A 377 -4.77 -10.25 23.91
C LYS A 377 -4.70 -10.91 22.53
N VAL A 378 -5.85 -11.10 21.89
CA VAL A 378 -5.96 -11.59 20.51
C VAL A 378 -6.02 -10.40 19.55
N LYS A 379 -5.15 -10.43 18.53
CA LYS A 379 -5.12 -9.44 17.44
C LYS A 379 -5.64 -10.02 16.11
N ASP A 380 -5.63 -9.22 15.03
CA ASP A 380 -6.36 -9.47 13.77
C ASP A 380 -5.71 -10.60 12.94
N GLY A 381 -4.40 -10.81 13.09
CA GLY A 381 -3.62 -11.81 12.39
C GLY A 381 -3.97 -13.25 12.74
N VAL A 382 -4.59 -13.48 13.91
CA VAL A 382 -5.14 -14.80 14.26
C VAL A 382 -6.26 -15.19 13.30
N THR A 383 -7.14 -14.24 12.94
CA THR A 383 -8.19 -14.45 11.93
C THR A 383 -7.60 -14.85 10.59
N SER A 384 -6.58 -14.11 10.13
CA SER A 384 -5.94 -14.36 8.83
C SER A 384 -5.34 -15.75 8.78
N MET A 385 -4.55 -16.12 9.80
CA MET A 385 -3.88 -17.42 9.86
C MET A 385 -4.86 -18.57 10.01
N PHE A 386 -5.93 -18.40 10.80
CA PHE A 386 -6.97 -19.40 10.94
C PHE A 386 -7.64 -19.72 9.60
N ILE A 387 -8.02 -18.71 8.82
CA ILE A 387 -8.64 -18.91 7.51
C ILE A 387 -7.67 -19.55 6.53
N VAL A 388 -6.39 -19.16 6.54
CA VAL A 388 -5.37 -19.80 5.70
C VAL A 388 -5.26 -21.29 6.01
N VAL A 389 -5.19 -21.66 7.29
CA VAL A 389 -5.17 -23.07 7.71
C VAL A 389 -6.43 -23.80 7.21
N LEU A 390 -7.61 -23.19 7.31
CA LEU A 390 -8.84 -23.77 6.76
C LEU A 390 -8.81 -23.93 5.24
N MET A 391 -8.19 -23.00 4.50
CA MET A 391 -8.01 -23.11 3.04
C MET A 391 -7.10 -24.26 2.63
N PHE A 392 -6.15 -24.66 3.48
CA PHE A 392 -5.33 -25.85 3.26
C PHE A 392 -6.07 -27.15 3.59
N ILE A 393 -6.98 -27.12 4.57
CA ILE A 393 -7.72 -28.30 5.02
C ILE A 393 -8.92 -28.60 4.10
N LEU A 394 -9.66 -27.58 3.67
CA LEU A 394 -10.88 -27.78 2.88
C LEU A 394 -10.55 -28.19 1.45
N PRO A 395 -11.21 -29.24 0.90
CA PRO A 395 -10.93 -29.73 -0.44
C PRO A 395 -11.42 -28.77 -1.53
N MET A 396 -10.75 -28.75 -2.68
CA MET A 396 -11.12 -27.95 -3.85
C MET A 396 -12.36 -28.50 -4.57
N SER A 397 -12.58 -29.81 -4.49
CA SER A 397 -13.70 -30.53 -5.11
C SER A 397 -14.27 -31.58 -4.15
N MET A 398 -15.58 -31.79 -4.20
CA MET A 398 -16.25 -32.83 -3.42
C MET A 398 -16.21 -34.20 -4.10
N ASP A 399 -15.07 -34.56 -4.71
CA ASP A 399 -14.93 -35.85 -5.39
C ASP A 399 -15.02 -37.03 -4.40
N PHE A 400 -14.73 -36.80 -3.11
CA PHE A 400 -14.95 -37.79 -2.05
C PHE A 400 -16.42 -38.16 -1.85
N VAL A 401 -17.37 -37.27 -2.16
CA VAL A 401 -18.82 -37.55 -2.03
C VAL A 401 -19.26 -38.61 -3.05
N LYS A 402 -18.55 -38.73 -4.18
CA LYS A 402 -18.82 -39.78 -5.18
C LYS A 402 -18.66 -41.19 -4.60
N PHE A 403 -17.82 -41.38 -3.57
CA PHE A 403 -17.65 -42.67 -2.90
C PHE A 403 -18.90 -43.10 -2.09
N PHE A 404 -19.75 -42.15 -1.70
CA PHE A 404 -21.01 -42.43 -0.98
C PHE A 404 -22.23 -42.36 -1.90
N SER A 405 -22.04 -42.10 -3.19
CA SER A 405 -23.13 -42.05 -4.17
C SER A 405 -23.35 -43.42 -4.81
N ALA A 406 -24.60 -43.90 -4.78
CA ALA A 406 -24.99 -45.17 -5.41
C ALA A 406 -24.84 -45.17 -6.94
N SER A 407 -24.58 -44.01 -7.56
CA SER A 407 -24.51 -43.83 -9.01
C SER A 407 -23.10 -43.92 -9.60
N ALA A 408 -22.04 -44.02 -8.79
CA ALA A 408 -20.66 -43.93 -9.28
C ALA A 408 -20.04 -45.31 -9.56
N SER A 409 -19.38 -45.45 -10.73
CA SER A 409 -18.74 -46.72 -11.14
C SER A 409 -17.42 -46.96 -10.41
N TYR A 410 -17.06 -48.22 -10.16
CA TYR A 410 -15.79 -48.59 -9.49
C TYR A 410 -14.55 -48.04 -10.23
N GLU A 411 -14.57 -48.00 -11.57
CA GLU A 411 -13.48 -47.40 -12.37
C GLU A 411 -13.35 -45.88 -12.15
N GLU A 412 -14.47 -45.16 -12.00
CA GLU A 412 -14.45 -43.72 -11.69
C GLU A 412 -13.93 -43.45 -10.27
N LEU A 413 -14.25 -44.32 -9.31
CA LEU A 413 -13.74 -44.26 -7.95
C LEU A 413 -12.24 -44.55 -7.89
N ALA A 414 -11.78 -45.58 -8.61
CA ALA A 414 -10.37 -45.98 -8.67
C ALA A 414 -9.49 -44.94 -9.38
N ALA A 415 -10.04 -44.20 -10.34
CA ALA A 415 -9.36 -43.08 -11.00
C ALA A 415 -9.36 -41.78 -10.18
N SER A 416 -10.18 -41.71 -9.12
CA SER A 416 -10.34 -40.50 -8.30
C SER A 416 -9.12 -40.25 -7.42
N LYS A 417 -8.50 -39.09 -7.57
CA LYS A 417 -7.37 -38.65 -6.74
C LYS A 417 -7.86 -37.79 -5.57
N PRO A 418 -7.16 -37.78 -4.42
CA PRO A 418 -7.48 -36.86 -3.33
C PRO A 418 -7.50 -35.44 -3.85
N SER A 419 -8.62 -34.75 -3.63
CA SER A 419 -8.73 -33.34 -3.99
C SER A 419 -7.70 -32.55 -3.19
N SER A 420 -6.94 -31.69 -3.86
CA SER A 420 -6.05 -30.77 -3.15
C SER A 420 -6.89 -29.80 -2.30
N GLY A 421 -6.28 -29.19 -1.29
CA GLY A 421 -6.90 -28.08 -0.58
C GLY A 421 -7.31 -26.95 -1.54
N VAL A 422 -8.22 -26.06 -1.10
CA VAL A 422 -8.57 -24.82 -1.82
C VAL A 422 -7.31 -24.07 -2.24
N VAL A 423 -6.30 -24.09 -1.37
CA VAL A 423 -4.96 -23.55 -1.63
C VAL A 423 -3.89 -24.61 -1.42
N THR A 424 -2.85 -24.57 -2.25
CA THR A 424 -1.63 -25.36 -2.09
C THR A 424 -0.43 -24.45 -1.86
N TRP A 425 0.62 -24.98 -1.22
CA TRP A 425 1.84 -24.21 -0.95
C TRP A 425 2.53 -23.72 -2.24
N GLY A 426 2.45 -24.51 -3.32
CA GLY A 426 2.98 -24.10 -4.62
C GLY A 426 2.35 -22.81 -5.14
N ILE A 427 1.02 -22.69 -5.04
CA ILE A 427 0.28 -21.48 -5.44
C ILE A 427 0.72 -20.29 -4.59
N LEU A 428 0.82 -20.46 -3.27
CA LEU A 428 1.22 -19.37 -2.38
C LEU A 428 2.67 -18.95 -2.60
N LYS A 429 3.58 -19.90 -2.82
CA LYS A 429 4.98 -19.61 -3.13
C LYS A 429 5.12 -18.73 -4.38
N GLU A 430 4.32 -18.99 -5.40
CA GLU A 430 4.37 -18.25 -6.67
C GLU A 430 3.64 -16.90 -6.59
N LYS A 431 2.46 -16.87 -5.97
CA LYS A 431 1.59 -15.67 -5.97
C LYS A 431 1.96 -14.65 -4.91
N ILE A 432 2.62 -15.05 -3.83
CA ILE A 432 2.92 -14.14 -2.72
C ILE A 432 4.27 -13.46 -2.91
N PRO A 433 4.31 -12.11 -2.86
CA PRO A 433 5.57 -11.38 -2.84
C PRO A 433 6.19 -11.40 -1.44
N TRP A 434 6.90 -12.48 -1.11
CA TRP A 434 7.55 -12.67 0.20
C TRP A 434 8.48 -11.52 0.62
N GLY A 435 9.00 -10.76 -0.34
CA GLY A 435 9.77 -9.54 -0.08
C GLY A 435 9.03 -8.48 0.74
N LEU A 436 7.69 -8.44 0.69
CA LEU A 436 6.90 -7.48 1.48
C LEU A 436 7.00 -7.73 2.99
N LEU A 437 7.21 -8.99 3.41
CA LEU A 437 7.41 -9.33 4.82
C LEU A 437 8.64 -8.60 5.38
N PHE A 438 9.75 -8.67 4.65
CA PHE A 438 10.98 -7.96 5.02
C PHE A 438 10.80 -6.45 4.91
N LEU A 439 10.09 -5.98 3.88
CA LEU A 439 9.85 -4.55 3.68
C LEU A 439 9.14 -3.90 4.88
N LEU A 440 8.06 -4.52 5.36
CA LEU A 440 7.32 -4.07 6.53
C LEU A 440 8.15 -4.25 7.81
N GLY A 441 8.79 -5.40 7.96
CA GLY A 441 9.64 -5.70 9.13
C GLY A 441 10.80 -4.72 9.32
N GLY A 442 11.43 -4.26 8.23
CA GLY A 442 12.47 -3.24 8.28
C GLY A 442 11.97 -1.90 8.82
N GLY A 443 10.75 -1.48 8.42
CA GLY A 443 10.09 -0.29 8.97
C GLY A 443 9.79 -0.43 10.47
N PHE A 444 9.31 -1.60 10.88
CA PHE A 444 9.03 -1.87 12.29
C PHE A 444 10.30 -1.91 13.15
N ALA A 445 11.39 -2.43 12.60
CA ALA A 445 12.69 -2.37 13.23
C ALA A 445 13.14 -0.91 13.40
N LEU A 446 13.03 -0.08 12.35
CA LEU A 446 13.38 1.35 12.45
C LEU A 446 12.57 2.09 13.51
N ALA A 447 11.26 1.83 13.62
CA ALA A 447 10.43 2.41 14.68
C ALA A 447 10.91 1.98 16.08
N GLU A 448 11.11 0.67 16.29
CA GLU A 448 11.59 0.13 17.57
C GLU A 448 12.97 0.68 17.95
N GLY A 449 13.90 0.74 16.98
CA GLY A 449 15.24 1.27 17.18
C GLY A 449 15.24 2.77 17.47
N SER A 450 14.38 3.54 16.79
CA SER A 450 14.24 4.99 17.00
C SER A 450 13.68 5.30 18.40
N LYS A 451 12.71 4.51 18.85
CA LYS A 451 12.17 4.60 20.21
C LYS A 451 13.20 4.20 21.28
N ALA A 452 13.85 3.05 21.10
CA ALA A 452 14.80 2.52 22.07
C ALA A 452 16.07 3.38 22.25
N THR A 453 16.45 4.15 21.23
CA THR A 453 17.63 5.02 21.26
C THR A 453 17.35 6.47 21.62
N GLY A 454 16.09 6.88 21.72
CA GLY A 454 15.71 8.28 21.94
C GLY A 454 15.79 9.17 20.69
N LEU A 455 16.14 8.62 19.52
CA LEU A 455 16.12 9.34 18.24
C LEU A 455 14.74 9.96 17.96
N SER A 456 13.69 9.22 18.30
CA SER A 456 12.31 9.68 18.22
C SER A 456 12.07 11.00 18.96
N SER A 457 12.62 11.16 20.17
CA SER A 457 12.51 12.39 20.96
C SER A 457 13.33 13.54 20.36
N MET A 458 14.53 13.27 19.85
CA MET A 458 15.39 14.29 19.21
C MET A 458 14.79 14.89 17.94
N ILE A 459 14.13 14.05 17.12
CA ILE A 459 13.40 14.52 15.95
C ILE A 459 12.21 15.38 16.40
N GLY A 460 11.47 14.93 17.43
CA GLY A 460 10.36 15.68 18.02
C GLY A 460 10.77 17.07 18.51
N SER A 461 11.85 17.19 19.29
CA SER A 461 12.30 18.49 19.83
C SER A 461 12.70 19.49 18.74
N SER A 462 13.19 19.00 17.60
CA SER A 462 13.52 19.83 16.43
C SER A 462 12.27 20.40 15.75
N LEU A 463 11.10 19.80 15.99
CA LEU A 463 9.80 20.19 15.44
C LEU A 463 9.01 21.11 16.39
N ASN A 464 9.56 21.45 17.58
CA ASN A 464 8.93 22.38 18.54
C ASN A 464 8.59 23.74 17.92
N GLY A 465 9.30 24.19 16.88
CA GLY A 465 9.01 25.43 16.17
C GLY A 465 7.65 25.46 15.45
N LEU A 466 7.00 24.30 15.28
CA LEU A 466 5.65 24.18 14.71
C LEU A 466 4.54 24.34 15.77
N HIS A 467 4.91 24.41 17.06
CA HIS A 467 3.98 24.56 18.18
C HIS A 467 3.30 25.94 18.12
N GLY A 468 2.03 25.98 17.73
CA GLY A 468 1.24 27.21 17.53
C GLY A 468 0.56 27.32 16.16
N LEU A 469 0.90 26.46 15.19
CA LEU A 469 0.14 26.36 13.94
C LEU A 469 -1.18 25.62 14.15
N HIS A 470 -2.21 26.01 13.39
CA HIS A 470 -3.49 25.32 13.43
C HIS A 470 -3.33 23.85 12.95
N PRO A 471 -3.82 22.83 13.70
CA PRO A 471 -3.66 21.41 13.37
C PRO A 471 -4.01 21.03 11.92
N ALA A 472 -5.07 21.64 11.37
CA ALA A 472 -5.47 21.40 9.99
C ALA A 472 -4.41 21.87 8.96
N LEU A 473 -3.65 22.93 9.24
CA LEU A 473 -2.59 23.39 8.34
C LEU A 473 -1.39 22.43 8.38
N VAL A 474 -1.03 21.95 9.57
CA VAL A 474 0.03 20.93 9.73
C VAL A 474 -0.33 19.68 8.94
N LEU A 475 -1.57 19.20 9.06
CA LEU A 475 -2.07 18.07 8.30
C LEU A 475 -2.01 18.31 6.78
N LEU A 476 -2.38 19.50 6.31
CA LEU A 476 -2.33 19.83 4.88
C LEU A 476 -0.90 19.72 4.33
N VAL A 477 0.08 20.28 5.05
CA VAL A 477 1.49 20.21 4.65
C VAL A 477 1.97 18.76 4.61
N VAL A 478 1.64 17.97 5.62
CA VAL A 478 2.00 16.54 5.69
C VAL A 478 1.42 15.78 4.50
N VAL A 479 0.13 15.96 4.19
CA VAL A 479 -0.53 15.30 3.06
C VAL A 479 0.12 15.71 1.74
N LEU A 480 0.36 17.00 1.50
CA LEU A 480 0.98 17.50 0.27
C LEU A 480 2.40 16.96 0.06
N VAL A 481 3.25 17.01 1.09
CA VAL A 481 4.63 16.49 1.03
C VAL A 481 4.63 14.99 0.77
N THR A 482 3.82 14.24 1.52
CA THR A 482 3.73 12.78 1.36
C THR A 482 3.25 12.39 -0.03
N GLN A 483 2.21 13.07 -0.51
CA GLN A 483 1.68 12.84 -1.85
C GLN A 483 2.65 13.24 -2.96
N PHE A 484 3.51 14.23 -2.76
CA PHE A 484 4.52 14.59 -3.75
C PHE A 484 5.61 13.51 -3.83
N ILE A 485 6.15 13.10 -2.69
CA ILE A 485 7.23 12.10 -2.62
C ILE A 485 6.77 10.75 -3.18
N THR A 486 5.51 10.35 -2.95
CA THR A 486 4.99 9.05 -3.41
C THR A 486 4.89 8.89 -4.92
N GLU A 487 4.98 9.98 -5.69
CA GLU A 487 5.03 9.85 -7.15
C GLU A 487 6.36 9.22 -7.62
N PHE A 488 7.44 9.39 -6.85
CA PHE A 488 8.81 9.03 -7.26
C PHE A 488 9.39 7.80 -6.54
N THR A 489 8.71 7.30 -5.51
CA THR A 489 9.24 6.23 -4.65
C THR A 489 8.12 5.28 -4.23
N SER A 490 8.48 4.04 -3.89
CA SER A 490 7.55 3.06 -3.34
C SER A 490 6.73 3.56 -2.14
N ASN A 491 5.41 3.42 -2.24
CA ASN A 491 4.42 3.79 -1.22
C ASN A 491 4.77 3.27 0.19
N VAL A 492 5.20 2.02 0.31
CA VAL A 492 5.50 1.37 1.59
C VAL A 492 6.80 1.91 2.19
N ALA A 493 7.79 2.17 1.33
CA ALA A 493 9.06 2.70 1.78
C ALA A 493 8.92 4.11 2.36
N ILE A 494 8.11 4.96 1.71
CA ILE A 494 7.81 6.30 2.23
C ILE A 494 7.03 6.22 3.54
N ALA A 495 6.03 5.33 3.63
CA ALA A 495 5.27 5.13 4.87
C ALA A 495 6.21 4.75 6.04
N ASN A 496 7.16 3.83 5.81
CA ASN A 496 8.15 3.44 6.81
C ASN A 496 9.08 4.59 7.25
N LEU A 497 9.31 5.60 6.40
CA LEU A 497 10.15 6.76 6.71
C LEU A 497 9.37 7.89 7.39
N ILE A 498 8.18 8.22 6.88
CA ILE A 498 7.41 9.38 7.32
C ILE A 498 6.64 9.07 8.62
N LEU A 499 6.05 7.88 8.76
CA LEU A 499 5.16 7.59 9.89
C LEU A 499 5.84 7.65 11.27
N PRO A 500 7.08 7.17 11.48
CA PRO A 500 7.78 7.37 12.75
C PRO A 500 8.03 8.86 13.06
N VAL A 501 8.32 9.67 12.04
CA VAL A 501 8.49 11.13 12.23
C VAL A 501 7.18 11.78 12.65
N LEU A 502 6.06 11.42 12.00
CA LEU A 502 4.73 11.93 12.35
C LEU A 502 4.24 11.46 13.72
N ALA A 503 4.57 10.24 14.13
CA ALA A 503 4.29 9.74 15.48
C ALA A 503 4.93 10.64 16.54
N ASN A 504 6.19 11.02 16.34
CA ASN A 504 6.90 11.90 17.27
C ASN A 504 6.36 13.32 17.24
N MET A 505 6.05 13.83 16.05
CA MET A 505 5.41 15.14 15.90
C MET A 505 4.08 15.20 16.66
N ALA A 506 3.27 14.14 16.60
CA ALA A 506 2.01 14.08 17.34
C ALA A 506 2.23 14.15 18.87
N ARG A 507 3.26 13.47 19.40
CA ARG A 507 3.62 13.56 20.83
C ARG A 507 4.10 14.95 21.22
N THR A 508 4.91 15.58 20.36
CA THR A 508 5.46 16.91 20.64
C THR A 508 4.40 18.01 20.61
N LEU A 509 3.39 17.87 19.74
CA LEU A 509 2.30 18.82 19.60
C LEU A 509 1.09 18.50 20.51
N ASP A 510 1.20 17.47 21.37
CA ASP A 510 0.09 16.95 22.20
C ASP A 510 -1.19 16.69 21.38
N MET A 511 -1.01 16.14 20.18
CA MET A 511 -2.09 15.81 19.25
C MET A 511 -2.36 14.32 19.20
N ASP A 512 -3.60 13.94 18.87
CA ASP A 512 -3.94 12.55 18.57
C ASP A 512 -3.06 12.03 17.42
N PRO A 513 -2.22 11.00 17.63
CA PRO A 513 -1.35 10.48 16.59
C PRO A 513 -2.10 9.95 15.37
N ARG A 514 -3.34 9.50 15.56
CA ARG A 514 -4.22 9.07 14.47
C ARG A 514 -4.51 10.23 13.49
N TYR A 515 -4.54 11.48 13.98
CA TYR A 515 -4.81 12.70 13.19
C TYR A 515 -3.78 12.93 12.09
N LEU A 516 -2.51 12.64 12.35
CA LEU A 516 -1.43 12.81 11.37
C LEU A 516 -1.11 11.51 10.65
N MET A 517 -1.01 10.40 11.37
CA MET A 517 -0.51 9.14 10.81
C MET A 517 -1.51 8.47 9.86
N VAL A 518 -2.81 8.47 10.17
CA VAL A 518 -3.80 7.81 9.29
C VAL A 518 -3.91 8.53 7.94
N PRO A 519 -4.12 9.87 7.87
CA PRO A 519 -4.17 10.56 6.58
C PRO A 519 -2.86 10.48 5.79
N ALA A 520 -1.70 10.56 6.46
CA ALA A 520 -0.41 10.39 5.80
C ALA A 520 -0.24 9.00 5.19
N THR A 521 -0.77 7.96 5.85
CA THR A 521 -0.77 6.59 5.31
C THR A 521 -1.59 6.48 4.03
N LEU A 522 -2.78 7.10 4.01
CA LEU A 522 -3.62 7.15 2.81
C LEU A 522 -2.94 7.97 1.70
N ALA A 523 -2.32 9.11 2.06
CA ALA A 523 -1.54 9.94 1.14
C ALA A 523 -0.38 9.19 0.49
N CYS A 524 0.31 8.29 1.22
CA CYS A 524 1.36 7.43 0.67
C CYS A 524 0.87 6.49 -0.42
N SER A 525 -0.45 6.25 -0.55
CA SER A 525 -0.99 5.41 -1.62
C SER A 525 -1.39 6.21 -2.86
N MET A 526 -1.37 7.54 -2.81
CA MET A 526 -2.02 8.41 -3.80
C MET A 526 -1.03 8.95 -4.84
N ALA A 527 -0.50 8.05 -5.66
CA ALA A 527 0.33 8.37 -6.82
C ALA A 527 -0.46 8.19 -8.13
N PHE A 528 -0.66 9.30 -8.85
CA PHE A 528 -1.52 9.36 -10.04
C PHE A 528 -0.85 9.97 -11.28
N HIS A 529 0.34 10.55 -11.18
CA HIS A 529 0.94 11.28 -12.31
C HIS A 529 1.83 10.42 -13.18
N MET A 530 2.56 9.48 -12.57
CA MET A 530 3.59 8.71 -13.26
C MET A 530 3.28 7.21 -13.30
N PRO A 531 3.69 6.51 -14.37
CA PRO A 531 3.64 5.05 -14.45
C PRO A 531 4.40 4.38 -13.31
N VAL A 532 5.56 4.94 -12.95
CA VAL A 532 6.45 4.38 -11.92
C VAL A 532 5.89 4.52 -10.51
N GLY A 533 4.96 5.46 -10.28
CA GLY A 533 4.46 5.78 -8.94
C GLY A 533 3.70 4.63 -8.27
N THR A 534 2.99 3.78 -9.04
CA THR A 534 2.37 2.56 -8.48
C THR A 534 2.40 1.39 -9.48
N PRO A 535 2.41 0.13 -9.02
CA PRO A 535 2.34 -1.02 -9.91
C PRO A 535 1.08 -1.02 -10.82
N PRO A 536 -0.14 -0.68 -10.35
CA PRO A 536 -1.29 -0.48 -11.22
C PRO A 536 -1.04 0.46 -12.40
N ASN A 537 -0.42 1.61 -12.13
CA ASN A 537 -0.09 2.61 -13.13
C ASN A 537 0.89 2.05 -14.17
N ALA A 538 1.94 1.37 -13.73
CA ALA A 538 2.93 0.75 -14.60
C ALA A 538 2.32 -0.36 -15.48
N ILE A 539 1.44 -1.19 -14.92
CA ILE A 539 0.77 -2.28 -15.65
C ILE A 539 -0.05 -1.71 -16.81
N VAL A 540 -0.92 -0.73 -16.53
CA VAL A 540 -1.81 -0.19 -17.58
C VAL A 540 -1.06 0.66 -18.59
N ALA A 541 -0.03 1.41 -18.16
CA ALA A 541 0.81 2.18 -19.08
C ALA A 541 1.61 1.27 -20.01
N GLY A 542 2.10 0.12 -19.50
CA GLY A 542 2.83 -0.86 -20.29
C GLY A 542 1.95 -1.60 -21.30
N VAL A 543 0.74 -1.98 -20.90
CA VAL A 543 -0.20 -2.73 -21.77
C VAL A 543 -0.79 -1.85 -22.87
N ALA A 544 -1.26 -0.65 -22.52
CA ALA A 544 -1.95 0.23 -23.45
C ALA A 544 -1.03 1.28 -24.12
N HIS A 545 0.28 1.21 -23.85
CA HIS A 545 1.29 2.17 -24.33
C HIS A 545 0.88 3.64 -24.08
N ILE A 546 0.38 3.93 -22.88
CA ILE A 546 -0.12 5.26 -22.51
C ILE A 546 1.07 6.23 -22.37
N PRO A 547 1.08 7.36 -23.09
CA PRO A 547 2.14 8.33 -22.94
C PRO A 547 2.07 9.00 -21.55
N THR A 548 3.22 9.13 -20.89
CA THR A 548 3.34 9.72 -19.54
C THR A 548 2.69 11.10 -19.44
N SER A 549 2.71 11.89 -20.52
CA SER A 549 2.05 13.21 -20.56
C SER A 549 0.53 13.13 -20.38
N LYS A 550 -0.14 12.19 -21.06
CA LYS A 550 -1.59 11.97 -20.92
C LYS A 550 -1.94 11.43 -19.54
N MET A 551 -1.10 10.56 -18.99
CA MET A 551 -1.27 10.05 -17.63
C MET A 551 -1.13 11.16 -16.59
N ALA A 552 -0.10 12.00 -16.70
CA ALA A 552 0.11 13.14 -15.82
C ALA A 552 -1.10 14.10 -15.85
N VAL A 553 -1.60 14.45 -17.03
CA VAL A 553 -2.81 15.29 -17.17
C VAL A 553 -4.04 14.61 -16.57
N GLY A 554 -4.20 13.30 -16.81
CA GLY A 554 -5.27 12.50 -16.20
C GLY A 554 -5.20 12.40 -14.69
N GLY A 555 -4.00 12.53 -14.10
CA GLY A 555 -3.72 12.46 -12.66
C GLY A 555 -3.97 13.75 -11.89
N ILE A 556 -4.00 14.92 -12.54
CA ILE A 556 -4.18 16.22 -11.86
C ILE A 556 -5.51 16.28 -11.09
N GLY A 557 -6.62 15.93 -11.74
CA GLY A 557 -7.94 15.93 -11.12
C GLY A 557 -8.02 14.98 -9.92
N PRO A 558 -7.66 13.69 -10.10
CA PRO A 558 -7.59 12.74 -8.99
C PRO A 558 -6.69 13.18 -7.84
N LYS A 559 -5.56 13.82 -8.13
CA LYS A 559 -4.67 14.35 -7.09
C LYS A 559 -5.39 15.37 -6.21
N ILE A 560 -5.93 16.44 -6.81
CA ILE A 560 -6.60 17.52 -6.08
C ILE A 560 -7.76 16.97 -5.24
N ILE A 561 -8.59 16.09 -5.85
CA ILE A 561 -9.74 15.47 -5.18
C ILE A 561 -9.30 14.68 -3.95
N THR A 562 -8.30 13.81 -4.10
CA THR A 562 -7.83 12.95 -3.02
C THR A 562 -7.10 13.74 -1.93
N THR A 563 -6.33 14.78 -2.28
CA THR A 563 -5.73 15.71 -1.31
C THR A 563 -6.80 16.34 -0.42
N LEU A 564 -7.85 16.93 -1.03
CA LEU A 564 -8.90 17.63 -0.29
C LEU A 564 -9.71 16.69 0.60
N ILE A 565 -10.04 15.49 0.10
CA ILE A 565 -10.79 14.51 0.89
C ILE A 565 -9.95 13.96 2.04
N VAL A 566 -8.69 13.57 1.82
CA VAL A 566 -7.83 13.05 2.90
C VAL A 566 -7.59 14.11 3.97
N TRP A 567 -7.33 15.34 3.54
CA TRP A 567 -7.16 16.48 4.45
C TRP A 567 -8.43 16.77 5.26
N GLY A 568 -9.60 16.77 4.62
CA GLY A 568 -10.88 17.06 5.27
C GLY A 568 -11.50 15.88 6.05
N ALA A 569 -11.15 14.64 5.71
CA ALA A 569 -11.78 13.44 6.26
C ALA A 569 -11.48 13.26 7.74
N TYR A 570 -10.25 13.51 8.20
CA TYR A 570 -9.94 13.33 9.62
C TYR A 570 -10.65 14.36 10.52
N PRO A 571 -10.59 15.67 10.25
CA PRO A 571 -11.28 16.67 11.08
C PRO A 571 -12.80 16.49 11.14
N THR A 572 -13.42 15.94 10.07
CA THR A 572 -14.88 15.80 9.95
C THR A 572 -15.39 14.41 10.29
N TRP A 573 -14.99 13.39 9.52
CA TRP A 573 -15.42 11.99 9.69
C TRP A 573 -14.59 11.27 10.77
N GLY A 574 -13.29 11.55 10.82
CA GLY A 574 -12.38 10.95 11.79
C GLY A 574 -12.73 11.27 13.23
N SER A 575 -13.17 12.50 13.51
CA SER A 575 -13.63 12.91 14.85
C SER A 575 -14.90 12.20 15.32
N LEU A 576 -15.72 11.69 14.40
CA LEU A 576 -16.91 10.90 14.72
C LEU A 576 -16.58 9.43 15.00
N ILE A 577 -15.58 8.89 14.29
CA ILE A 577 -15.14 7.49 14.43
C ILE A 577 -14.19 7.32 15.63
N PHE A 578 -13.19 8.19 15.74
CA PHE A 578 -12.20 8.20 16.81
C PHE A 578 -12.57 9.29 17.82
N LYS A 579 -13.36 8.91 18.83
CA LYS A 579 -13.78 9.85 19.88
C LYS A 579 -12.58 10.32 20.72
N ALA A 580 -12.63 11.57 21.16
CA ALA A 580 -11.60 12.17 22.02
C ALA A 580 -11.55 11.56 23.45
N GLU A 581 -12.59 10.85 23.88
CA GLU A 581 -12.65 10.15 25.18
C GLU A 581 -11.58 9.05 25.32
N ASP A 582 -11.11 8.47 24.20
CA ASP A 582 -9.97 7.54 24.17
C ASP A 582 -8.67 8.19 24.67
N ILE A 583 -8.57 9.52 24.63
CA ILE A 583 -7.39 10.33 25.00
C ILE A 583 -7.43 10.71 26.49
N ILE A 584 -8.61 10.91 27.07
CA ILE A 584 -8.75 11.20 28.51
C ILE A 584 -8.31 9.97 29.33
N GLY A 585 -8.54 8.77 28.80
CA GLY A 585 -7.98 7.52 29.32
C GLY A 585 -6.44 7.46 29.26
N LEU A 586 -5.81 8.14 28.30
CA LEU A 586 -4.35 8.24 28.17
C LEU A 586 -3.76 9.17 29.25
N GLN A 587 -4.36 10.35 29.43
CA GLN A 587 -3.94 11.29 30.48
C GLN A 587 -4.13 10.65 31.86
N THR A 588 -5.29 10.03 32.11
CA THR A 588 -5.54 9.34 33.38
C THR A 588 -4.71 8.08 33.56
N ALA A 589 -4.35 7.31 32.51
CA ALA A 589 -3.45 6.15 32.66
C ALA A 589 -1.99 6.55 32.87
N ILE A 590 -1.53 7.64 32.26
CA ILE A 590 -0.21 8.24 32.52
C ILE A 590 -0.18 8.82 33.95
N ASP A 591 -1.25 9.48 34.39
CA ASP A 591 -1.38 10.08 35.72
C ASP A 591 -1.64 9.05 36.83
N THR A 592 -2.14 7.84 36.51
CA THR A 592 -2.44 6.76 37.47
C THR A 592 -1.47 5.58 37.39
N ALA A 593 -0.49 5.59 36.48
CA ALA A 593 0.60 4.63 36.51
C ALA A 593 1.32 4.80 37.86
N PRO A 594 1.31 3.79 38.76
CA PRO A 594 1.96 3.95 40.03
C PRO A 594 3.46 4.01 39.74
N LEU A 595 4.08 5.16 40.05
CA LEU A 595 5.52 5.36 40.19
C LEU A 595 6.03 4.37 41.26
N THR A 596 6.14 3.09 40.89
CA THR A 596 6.44 1.99 41.81
C THR A 596 7.92 1.90 42.12
N ASN A 597 8.80 2.59 41.37
CA ASN A 597 10.24 2.55 41.59
C ASN A 597 10.84 3.96 41.54
N LEU A 598 10.69 4.71 42.63
CA LEU A 598 11.54 5.84 42.94
C LEU A 598 12.82 5.31 43.61
N THR A 599 13.91 5.21 42.84
CA THR A 599 15.25 4.97 43.41
C THR A 599 15.74 6.25 44.07
N LEU A 600 15.54 6.37 45.38
CA LEU A 600 16.11 7.45 46.19
C LEU A 600 17.56 7.11 46.55
N SER A 601 18.47 8.04 46.30
CA SER A 601 19.87 7.97 46.76
C SER A 601 19.91 7.90 48.29
N CYS A 602 20.75 7.04 48.87
CA CYS A 602 20.81 6.71 50.30
C CYS A 602 21.12 7.87 51.28
N ASN A 603 21.19 9.12 50.81
CA ASN A 603 21.57 10.29 51.61
C ASN A 603 20.49 11.39 51.63
N ALA A 604 19.22 11.03 51.47
CA ALA A 604 18.09 11.95 51.57
C ALA A 604 17.59 12.08 53.02
N THR A 605 17.39 13.31 53.50
CA THR A 605 16.86 13.62 54.83
C THR A 605 15.39 14.03 54.74
N SER A 606 14.62 13.91 55.84
CA SER A 606 13.18 14.29 55.86
C SER A 606 12.91 15.71 55.34
N ALA A 607 13.87 16.64 55.52
CA ALA A 607 13.75 18.02 55.07
C ALA A 607 13.90 18.19 53.55
N THR A 608 14.62 17.29 52.87
CA THR A 608 14.77 17.34 51.40
C THR A 608 13.56 16.74 50.68
N LEU A 609 12.87 15.78 51.30
CA LEU A 609 11.63 15.18 50.76
C LEU A 609 10.39 16.06 50.94
N SER A 610 10.33 16.89 51.98
CA SER A 610 9.22 17.85 52.17
C SER A 610 9.25 19.03 51.19
N MET A 611 10.32 19.18 50.39
CA MET A 611 10.45 20.23 49.38
C MET A 611 9.98 19.80 47.98
N THR A 612 9.63 18.53 47.76
CA THR A 612 9.04 18.09 46.50
C THR A 612 7.53 18.31 46.52
N PRO A 613 6.96 19.14 45.61
CA PRO A 613 5.58 19.63 45.72
C PRO A 613 4.47 18.58 45.55
N TYR A 614 4.81 17.30 45.32
CA TYR A 614 3.86 16.26 44.98
C TYR A 614 3.92 15.00 45.87
N ILE A 615 4.79 14.97 46.89
CA ILE A 615 5.02 13.78 47.72
C ILE A 615 4.90 14.16 49.19
N ASN A 616 3.91 13.58 49.88
CA ASN A 616 3.73 13.78 51.32
C ASN A 616 4.22 12.52 52.06
N CYS A 617 5.37 12.60 52.72
CA CYS A 617 5.95 11.46 53.46
C CYS A 617 5.74 11.66 54.96
N SER A 618 5.18 10.66 55.64
CA SER A 618 5.09 10.64 57.10
C SER A 618 6.10 9.66 57.69
N THR A 619 6.64 10.02 58.85
CA THR A 619 7.49 9.12 59.65
C THR A 619 6.66 8.59 60.81
N ALA A 620 6.71 7.29 61.06
CA ALA A 620 6.35 6.78 62.38
C ALA A 620 7.44 7.27 63.36
N ALA A 621 7.04 7.88 64.46
CA ALA A 621 7.95 8.58 65.37
C ALA A 621 9.17 7.72 65.78
N ASN A 622 10.35 8.37 65.78
CA ASN A 622 11.65 7.85 66.23
C ASN A 622 12.20 6.63 65.49
N VAL A 623 12.61 6.81 64.24
CA VAL A 623 13.38 5.81 63.50
C VAL A 623 14.66 6.43 62.93
N VAL A 624 15.82 5.99 63.43
CA VAL A 624 17.16 6.46 63.00
C VAL A 624 17.61 5.75 61.70
N LYS A 625 16.98 4.61 61.34
CA LYS A 625 17.05 3.95 60.01
C LYS A 625 15.78 3.12 59.78
N GLY A 626 15.01 3.42 58.74
CA GLY A 626 13.82 2.64 58.39
C GLY A 626 13.07 3.17 57.16
N ALA A 627 12.05 2.43 56.75
CA ALA A 627 11.24 2.69 55.56
C ALA A 627 10.28 3.87 55.78
N PHE A 628 10.19 4.76 54.79
CA PHE A 628 9.25 5.87 54.76
C PHE A 628 7.96 5.43 54.06
N ASN A 629 6.81 5.87 54.59
CA ASN A 629 5.54 5.71 53.91
C ASN A 629 5.18 7.05 53.27
N CYS A 630 5.16 7.09 51.95
CA CYS A 630 4.85 8.30 51.19
C CYS A 630 3.54 8.13 50.44
N SER A 631 2.64 9.10 50.57
CA SER A 631 1.40 9.17 49.83
C SER A 631 1.49 10.29 48.79
N TYR A 632 1.16 9.95 47.54
CA TYR A 632 1.00 10.90 46.46
C TYR A 632 -0.42 11.47 46.51
N SER A 633 -0.57 12.79 46.53
CA SER A 633 -1.87 13.46 46.55
C SER A 633 -2.00 14.37 45.31
N PRO A 634 -2.74 13.97 44.26
CA PRO A 634 -3.07 14.86 43.16
C PRO A 634 -4.10 15.88 43.64
N PHE A 635 -3.88 17.17 43.35
CA PHE A 635 -4.82 18.24 43.69
C PHE A 635 -6.18 18.02 43.02
N LYS A 636 -7.25 18.34 43.75
CA LYS A 636 -8.59 18.60 43.19
C LYS A 636 -8.60 20.02 42.60
N SER A 637 -9.23 20.11 41.41
CA SER A 637 -9.62 21.29 40.60
C SER A 637 -8.50 22.12 39.98
#